data_AF-A0A8B3LCF2-F1
#
_entry.id   AF-A0A8B3LCF2-F1
#
_cell.length_a   1.000
_cell.length_b   1.000
_cell.length_c   1.000
_cell.angle_alpha   90.00
_cell.angle_beta   90.00
_cell.angle_gamma   90.00
#
_symmetry.space_group_name_H-M   'P 1'
#
loop_
_entity.id
_entity.type
_entity.pdbx_description
1 polymer ?
#
loop_
_entity_poly.entity_id
_entity_poly.type
_entity_poly.pdbx_seq_one_letter_code
_entity_poly.pdbx_strand_id
1 'polypeptide(L)' 'VFIRKPMVPRLDRCIRISVGLDHELDILAEELPGALATARGN' A
#
# COMPACT_ATOMS: atom_id res chain seq x y z
N VAL A 1 -6.29 6.14 1.19
CA VAL A 1 -5.93 5.22 0.09
C VAL A 1 -6.42 3.81 0.39
N PHE A 2 -7.29 3.23 -0.44
CA PHE A 2 -7.81 1.86 -0.24
C PHE A 2 -7.04 0.85 -1.12
N ILE A 3 -6.46 -0.19 -0.51
CA ILE A 3 -5.69 -1.24 -1.18
C ILE A 3 -6.07 -2.62 -0.65
N ARG A 4 -5.65 -3.69 -1.35
CA ARG A 4 -5.92 -5.09 -0.93
C ARG A 4 -4.65 -5.84 -0.55
N LYS A 5 -4.76 -6.81 0.34
CA LYS A 5 -3.69 -7.76 0.70
C LYS A 5 -4.06 -9.16 0.20
N PRO A 6 -3.16 -9.87 -0.51
CA PRO A 6 -3.37 -11.28 -0.83
C PRO A 6 -3.40 -12.15 0.44
N MET A 7 -4.23 -13.20 0.45
CA MET A 7 -4.35 -14.13 1.59
C MET A 7 -3.66 -15.48 1.34
N VAL A 8 -2.94 -15.61 0.23
CA VAL A 8 -2.23 -16.84 -0.14
C VAL A 8 -0.86 -16.87 0.56
N PRO A 9 -0.43 -18.02 1.13
CA PRO A 9 0.88 -18.13 1.78
C PRO A 9 2.02 -17.61 0.90
N ARG A 10 2.97 -16.93 1.52
CA ARG A 10 4.10 -16.23 0.89
C ARG A 10 3.72 -14.95 0.15
N LEU A 11 2.53 -14.86 -0.44
CA LEU A 11 2.05 -13.62 -1.08
C LEU A 11 1.42 -12.65 -0.07
N ASP A 12 1.00 -13.17 1.06
CA ASP A 12 0.49 -12.42 2.20
C ASP A 12 1.53 -11.45 2.80
N ARG A 13 2.83 -11.61 2.53
CA ARG A 13 3.82 -10.58 2.89
C ARG A 13 3.73 -9.30 2.04
N CYS A 14 2.98 -9.32 0.95
CA CYS A 14 2.84 -8.22 0.00
C CYS A 14 1.48 -7.52 0.14
N ILE A 15 1.40 -6.31 -0.39
CA ILE A 15 0.15 -5.61 -0.69
C ILE A 15 -0.01 -5.50 -2.20
N ARG A 16 -1.26 -5.41 -2.66
CA ARG A 16 -1.60 -5.22 -4.08
C ARG A 16 -2.31 -3.89 -4.25
N ILE A 17 -1.66 -3.00 -5.00
CA ILE A 17 -2.16 -1.67 -5.30
C ILE A 17 -2.72 -1.69 -6.72
N SER A 18 -3.97 -1.25 -6.89
CA SER A 18 -4.57 -1.06 -8.21
C SER A 18 -4.06 0.26 -8.79
N VAL A 19 -3.93 0.32 -10.12
CA VAL A 19 -3.71 1.60 -10.80
C VAL A 19 -4.96 2.49 -10.63
N GLY A 20 -4.73 3.80 -10.47
CA GLY A 20 -5.76 4.83 -10.37
C GLY A 20 -5.46 6.01 -11.30
N LEU A 21 -6.24 7.06 -11.17
CA LEU A 21 -6.03 8.35 -11.84
C LEU A 21 -4.82 9.08 -11.24
N ASP A 22 -4.26 10.04 -11.97
CA ASP A 22 -3.04 10.76 -11.55
C ASP A 22 -3.17 11.35 -10.13
N HIS A 23 -4.30 11.99 -9.81
CA HIS A 23 -4.53 12.55 -8.48
C HIS A 23 -4.64 11.48 -7.37
N GLU A 24 -5.08 10.26 -7.69
CA GLU A 24 -5.10 9.15 -6.74
C GLU A 24 -3.68 8.59 -6.52
N LEU A 25 -2.83 8.64 -7.56
CA LEU A 25 -1.42 8.28 -7.48
C LEU A 25 -0.63 9.32 -6.67
N ASP A 26 -0.96 10.61 -6.78
CA ASP A 26 -0.37 11.66 -5.96
C ASP A 26 -0.66 11.43 -4.46
N ILE A 27 -1.92 11.14 -4.12
CA ILE A 27 -2.31 10.79 -2.74
C ILE A 27 -1.58 9.53 -2.26
N LEU A 28 -1.42 8.51 -3.12
CA LEU A 28 -0.66 7.31 -2.79
C LEU A 28 0.81 7.63 -2.50
N ALA A 29 1.43 8.51 -3.29
CA ALA A 29 2.81 8.91 -3.14
C ALA A 29 3.06 9.66 -1.82
N GLU A 30 2.11 10.49 -1.39
CA GLU A 30 2.15 11.21 -0.10
C GLU A 30 2.00 10.25 1.11
N GLU A 31 1.02 9.34 1.06
CA GLU A 31 0.63 8.51 2.22
C GLU A 31 1.49 7.25 2.41
N LEU A 32 1.99 6.64 1.32
CA LEU A 32 2.68 5.35 1.39
C LEU A 32 3.94 5.35 2.27
N PRO A 33 4.82 6.37 2.23
CA PRO A 33 6.00 6.43 3.10
C PRO A 33 5.63 6.42 4.59
N GLY A 34 4.59 7.16 4.98
CA GLY A 34 4.10 7.21 6.37
C GLY A 34 3.60 5.85 6.83
N ALA A 35 2.76 5.20 6.00
CA ALA A 35 2.26 3.85 6.29
C ALA A 35 3.39 2.81 6.43
N LEU A 36 4.43 2.89 5.59
CA LEU A 36 5.60 2.01 5.68
C LEU A 36 6.44 2.28 6.92
N ALA A 37 6.60 3.54 7.33
CA ALA A 37 7.30 3.89 8.56
C ALA A 37 6.58 3.30 9.78
N THR A 38 5.25 3.43 9.85
CA THR A 38 4.43 2.80 10.89
C THR A 38 4.56 1.28 10.89
N ALA A 39 4.51 0.64 9.71
CA ALA A 39 4.65 -0.81 9.59
C ALA A 39 6.05 -1.33 9.99
N ARG A 40 7.08 -0.50 9.87
CA ARG A 40 8.46 -0.81 10.32
C ARG A 40 8.67 -0.60 11.82
N GLY A 41 7.77 0.11 12.51
CA GLY A 41 7.91 0.54 13.90
C GLY A 41 7.01 -0.21 14.88
N ASN A 42 7.24 -1.53 15.03
CA ASN A 42 6.89 -2.36 16.19
C ASN A 42 7.79 -3.60 16.24
#